data_AF-A0AA43T8C6-F1
#
_entry.id   AF-A0AA43T8C6-F1
#
_cell.length_a   1.000
_cell.length_b   1.000
_cell.length_c   1.000
_cell.angle_alpha   90.00
_cell.angle_beta   90.00
_cell.angle_gamma   90.00
#
_symmetry.space_group_name_H-M   'P 1'
#
loop_
_entity.id
_entity.type
_entity.pdbx_description
1 polymer ?
#
loop_
_entity_poly.entity_id
_entity_poly.type
_entity_poly.pdbx_seq_one_letter_code
_entity_poly.pdbx_strand_id
1 'polypeptide(L)'
;MLKILKLFIKLALLAAVVGAAFYVHRTYRNVKNVMQYEKSVDATLKAQGLEGDTKLALAIIYTETKGNAVDVMQSSESLNGNQNSISDEDKSIAQGVSNLCKVLEYAEDKKVDIWTGVQAYNFGQSYIDYVAKNGGKNNLELAEKYSRTVVAPSLGNTTNATYYHVTVDSLMNSGGKLYVNGGNMYYANEVKWHLMLLNLFNW
;
A
#
# COMPACT_ATOMS: atom_id res chain seq x y z
N MET A 1 -35.16 -0.20 33.03
CA MET A 1 -34.31 -1.07 32.18
C MET A 1 -34.42 -0.73 30.69
N LEU A 2 -35.59 -0.87 30.05
CA LEU A 2 -35.76 -0.66 28.60
C LEU A 2 -35.44 0.77 28.11
N LYS A 3 -35.75 1.82 28.91
CA LYS A 3 -35.42 3.22 28.58
C LYS A 3 -33.91 3.48 28.56
N ILE A 4 -33.17 2.88 29.50
CA ILE A 4 -31.71 2.99 29.61
C ILE A 4 -31.06 2.26 28.42
N LEU A 5 -31.53 1.05 28.09
CA LEU A 5 -31.05 0.31 26.90
C LEU A 5 -31.27 1.10 25.60
N LYS A 6 -32.45 1.71 25.42
CA LYS A 6 -32.74 2.56 24.25
C LYS A 6 -31.82 3.79 24.17
N LEU A 7 -31.44 4.36 25.30
CA LEU A 7 -30.48 5.47 25.34
C LEU A 7 -29.09 5.00 24.89
N PHE A 8 -28.59 3.87 25.40
CA PHE A 8 -27.31 3.30 24.97
C PHE A 8 -27.28 2.99 23.47
N ILE A 9 -28.36 2.40 22.93
CA ILE A 9 -28.46 2.15 21.49
C ILE A 9 -28.40 3.45 20.69
N LYS A 10 -29.12 4.50 21.10
CA LYS A 10 -29.07 5.81 20.43
C LYS A 10 -27.69 6.44 20.48
N LEU A 11 -26.99 6.35 21.61
CA LEU A 11 -25.62 6.86 21.76
C LEU A 11 -24.63 6.07 20.89
N ALA A 12 -24.76 4.74 20.83
CA ALA A 12 -23.94 3.90 19.95
C ALA A 12 -24.17 4.23 18.47
N LEU A 13 -25.43 4.42 18.06
CA LEU A 13 -25.76 4.84 16.69
C LEU A 13 -25.20 6.23 16.37
N LEU A 14 -25.33 7.20 17.29
CA LEU A 14 -24.76 8.53 17.12
C LEU A 14 -23.23 8.46 16.99
N ALA A 15 -22.56 7.69 17.86
CA ALA A 15 -21.12 7.50 17.79
C ALA A 15 -20.70 6.84 16.46
N ALA A 16 -21.47 5.87 15.96
CA ALA A 16 -21.20 5.24 14.66
C ALA A 16 -21.36 6.23 13.50
N VAL A 17 -22.40 7.07 13.51
CA VAL A 17 -22.61 8.12 12.48
C VAL A 17 -21.49 9.16 12.52
N VAL A 18 -21.12 9.65 13.71
CA VAL A 18 -20.01 10.61 13.86
C VAL A 18 -18.68 9.98 13.42
N GLY A 19 -18.42 8.73 13.80
CA GLY A 19 -17.24 7.98 13.37
C GLY A 19 -17.18 7.80 11.85
N ALA A 20 -18.30 7.45 11.22
CA ALA A 20 -18.41 7.33 9.76
C ALA A 20 -18.18 8.66 9.06
N ALA A 21 -18.78 9.75 9.55
CA ALA A 21 -18.57 11.10 9.00
C ALA A 21 -17.11 11.54 9.11
N PHE A 22 -16.48 11.28 10.26
CA PHE A 22 -15.05 11.55 10.47
C PHE A 22 -14.17 10.74 9.52
N TYR A 23 -14.45 9.44 9.35
CA TYR A 23 -13.72 8.58 8.41
C TYR A 23 -13.85 9.05 6.97
N VAL A 24 -15.06 9.41 6.53
CA VAL A 24 -15.33 9.96 5.20
C VAL A 24 -14.57 11.27 4.99
N HIS A 25 -14.64 12.20 5.93
CA HIS A 25 -13.94 13.48 5.84
C HIS A 25 -12.42 13.30 5.77
N ARG A 26 -11.86 12.43 6.62
CA ARG A 26 -10.42 12.10 6.61
C ARG A 26 -9.99 11.47 5.28
N THR A 27 -10.78 10.53 4.77
CA THR A 27 -10.52 9.86 3.49
C THR A 27 -10.55 10.85 2.34
N TYR A 28 -11.56 11.71 2.27
CA TYR A 28 -11.64 12.79 1.29
C TYR A 28 -10.40 13.70 1.35
N ARG A 29 -10.00 14.15 2.54
CA ARG A 29 -8.79 14.97 2.74
C ARG A 29 -7.53 14.28 2.21
N ASN A 30 -7.33 13.00 2.53
CA ASN A 30 -6.19 12.23 2.04
C ASN A 30 -6.21 12.07 0.52
N VAL A 31 -7.38 11.80 -0.07
CA VAL A 31 -7.53 11.70 -1.54
C VAL A 31 -7.17 13.02 -2.20
N LYS A 32 -7.70 14.16 -1.72
CA LYS A 32 -7.32 15.48 -2.27
C LYS A 32 -5.82 15.75 -2.16
N ASN A 33 -5.21 15.36 -1.04
CA ASN A 33 -3.78 15.52 -0.83
C ASN A 33 -2.94 14.64 -1.79
N VAL A 34 -3.39 13.44 -2.12
CA VAL A 34 -2.70 12.59 -3.10
C VAL A 34 -2.91 13.08 -4.53
N MET A 35 -4.13 13.51 -4.87
CA MET A 35 -4.47 13.96 -6.23
C MET A 35 -3.69 15.19 -6.68
N GLN A 36 -3.08 15.97 -5.77
CA GLN A 36 -2.20 17.07 -6.16
C GLN A 36 -0.97 16.61 -6.96
N TYR A 37 -0.56 15.34 -6.80
CA TYR A 37 0.58 14.75 -7.50
C TYR A 37 0.24 14.16 -8.87
N GLU A 38 -1.05 14.14 -9.28
CA GLU A 38 -1.49 13.51 -10.54
C GLU A 38 -0.71 14.03 -11.75
N LYS A 39 -0.55 15.35 -11.84
CA LYS A 39 0.19 15.99 -12.94
C LYS A 39 1.68 15.62 -12.93
N SER A 40 2.31 15.59 -11.75
CA SER A 40 3.74 15.24 -11.63
C SER A 40 3.99 13.78 -11.98
N VAL A 41 3.11 12.88 -11.57
CA VAL A 41 3.17 11.45 -11.92
C VAL A 41 2.99 11.25 -13.43
N ASP A 42 1.96 11.86 -14.03
CA ASP A 42 1.72 11.78 -15.48
C ASP A 42 2.88 12.36 -16.30
N ALA A 43 3.42 13.52 -15.87
CA ALA A 43 4.59 14.10 -16.49
C ALA A 43 5.83 13.21 -16.37
N THR A 44 6.01 12.54 -15.23
CA THR A 44 7.13 11.62 -14.99
C THR A 44 7.05 10.38 -15.88
N LEU A 45 5.88 9.75 -15.97
CA LEU A 45 5.65 8.61 -16.87
C LEU A 45 6.01 8.97 -18.32
N LYS A 46 5.53 10.13 -18.80
CA LYS A 46 5.83 10.64 -20.14
C LYS A 46 7.31 10.97 -20.34
N ALA A 47 7.93 11.64 -19.37
CA ALA A 47 9.34 12.05 -19.46
C ALA A 47 10.29 10.86 -19.47
N GLN A 48 9.95 9.78 -18.78
CA GLN A 48 10.73 8.54 -18.74
C GLN A 48 10.36 7.54 -19.85
N GLY A 49 9.31 7.83 -20.64
CA GLY A 49 8.83 6.93 -21.69
C GLY A 49 8.24 5.61 -21.16
N LEU A 50 7.67 5.64 -19.95
CA LEU A 50 7.12 4.47 -19.28
C LEU A 50 5.64 4.29 -19.59
N GLU A 51 5.24 3.07 -19.93
CA GLU A 51 3.84 2.68 -20.09
C GLU A 51 3.25 2.28 -18.72
N GLY A 52 2.90 3.28 -17.90
CA GLY A 52 2.36 3.08 -16.55
C GLY A 52 0.97 3.69 -16.32
N ASP A 53 0.28 3.22 -15.28
CA ASP A 53 -1.03 3.75 -14.86
C ASP A 53 -0.85 4.82 -13.78
N THR A 54 -1.14 6.08 -14.13
CA THR A 54 -1.10 7.23 -13.21
C THR A 54 -1.93 7.01 -11.95
N LYS A 55 -3.13 6.41 -12.05
CA LYS A 55 -3.99 6.15 -10.88
C LYS A 55 -3.41 5.07 -9.99
N LEU A 56 -2.76 4.05 -10.56
CA LEU A 56 -2.07 3.03 -9.77
C LEU A 56 -0.89 3.64 -9.00
N ALA A 57 -0.09 4.49 -9.65
CA ALA A 57 0.99 5.21 -8.98
C ALA A 57 0.48 6.14 -7.87
N LEU A 58 -0.64 6.85 -8.09
CA LEU A 58 -1.31 7.62 -7.03
C LEU A 58 -1.80 6.74 -5.88
N ALA A 59 -2.30 5.53 -6.17
CA ALA A 59 -2.70 4.58 -5.13
C ALA A 59 -1.49 4.09 -4.31
N ILE A 60 -0.30 3.97 -4.92
CA ILE A 60 0.96 3.73 -4.21
C ILE A 60 1.29 4.91 -3.30
N ILE A 61 1.27 6.16 -3.79
CA ILE A 61 1.48 7.37 -2.95
C ILE A 61 0.51 7.39 -1.75
N TYR A 62 -0.76 7.07 -1.99
CA TYR A 62 -1.75 6.98 -0.92
C TYR A 62 -1.36 5.91 0.10
N THR A 63 -0.97 4.73 -0.36
CA THR A 63 -0.59 3.60 0.49
C THR A 63 0.64 3.93 1.33
N GLU A 64 1.66 4.53 0.74
CA GLU A 64 2.91 4.87 1.42
C GLU A 64 2.73 5.99 2.44
N THR A 65 2.29 7.16 1.98
CA THR A 65 2.39 8.40 2.78
C THR A 65 1.09 9.17 2.89
N LYS A 66 0.09 8.84 2.07
CA LYS A 66 -1.14 9.63 1.94
C LYS A 66 -0.81 11.06 1.47
N GLY A 67 0.38 11.24 0.86
CA GLY A 67 0.96 12.51 0.45
C GLY A 67 1.49 13.39 1.60
N ASN A 68 1.75 12.84 2.79
CA ASN A 68 2.12 13.64 3.97
C ASN A 68 3.62 13.59 4.32
N ALA A 69 4.46 13.06 3.43
CA ALA A 69 5.90 13.00 3.62
C ALA A 69 6.60 13.45 2.34
N VAL A 70 7.80 14.01 2.46
CA VAL A 70 8.59 14.49 1.32
C VAL A 70 8.98 13.34 0.39
N ASP A 71 9.37 12.19 0.93
CA ASP A 71 9.48 10.95 0.16
C ASP A 71 8.09 10.32 -0.03
N VAL A 72 7.25 10.96 -0.85
CA VAL A 72 5.83 10.67 -1.07
C VAL A 72 5.54 9.22 -1.49
N MET A 73 6.45 8.58 -2.22
CA MET A 73 6.37 7.19 -2.66
C MET A 73 7.24 6.23 -1.83
N GLN A 74 7.84 6.70 -0.71
CA GLN A 74 8.79 5.94 0.13
C GLN A 74 9.83 5.16 -0.70
N SER A 75 10.37 5.83 -1.71
CA SER A 75 11.20 5.19 -2.73
C SER A 75 12.69 5.19 -2.39
N SER A 76 13.09 5.84 -1.28
CA SER A 76 14.48 5.93 -0.83
C SER A 76 15.16 4.56 -0.68
N GLU A 77 14.48 3.58 -0.07
CA GLU A 77 15.05 2.24 0.14
C GLU A 77 15.40 1.56 -1.19
N SER A 78 14.58 1.76 -2.23
CA SER A 78 14.84 1.21 -3.57
C SER A 78 16.07 1.83 -4.24
N LEU A 79 16.46 3.04 -3.83
CA LEU A 79 17.58 3.78 -4.41
C LEU A 79 18.91 3.44 -3.71
N ASN A 80 18.93 3.45 -2.37
CA ASN A 80 20.18 3.36 -1.60
C ASN A 80 20.08 2.53 -0.31
N GLY A 81 18.95 1.86 -0.07
CA GLY A 81 18.73 1.04 1.12
C GLY A 81 18.51 1.82 2.42
N ASN A 82 18.52 3.16 2.39
CA ASN A 82 18.25 4.01 3.56
C ASN A 82 16.86 4.63 3.47
N GLN A 83 16.12 4.61 4.58
CA GLN A 83 14.81 5.25 4.69
C GLN A 83 14.91 6.77 4.64
N ASN A 84 13.91 7.42 4.03
CA ASN A 84 13.72 8.88 4.02
C ASN A 84 14.96 9.70 3.63
N SER A 85 15.76 9.18 2.70
CA SER A 85 16.96 9.87 2.20
C SER A 85 16.64 10.86 1.08
N ILE A 86 15.49 10.70 0.42
CA ILE A 86 15.00 11.63 -0.59
C ILE A 86 14.31 12.82 0.10
N SER A 87 14.86 14.02 -0.11
CA SER A 87 14.38 15.28 0.45
C SER A 87 13.62 16.15 -0.57
N ASP A 88 13.13 15.54 -1.66
CA ASP A 88 12.48 16.22 -2.78
C ASP A 88 11.35 15.34 -3.33
N GLU A 89 10.14 15.90 -3.41
CA GLU A 89 8.94 15.14 -3.81
C GLU A 89 9.01 14.66 -5.26
N ASP A 90 9.54 15.49 -6.17
CA ASP A 90 9.68 15.12 -7.59
C ASP A 90 10.69 13.99 -7.77
N LYS A 91 11.78 13.98 -6.99
CA LYS A 91 12.72 12.84 -6.98
C LYS A 91 12.08 11.57 -6.42
N SER A 92 11.23 11.70 -5.40
CA SER A 92 10.49 10.56 -4.85
C SER A 92 9.53 9.97 -5.88
N ILE A 93 8.81 10.82 -6.61
CA ILE A 93 7.91 10.42 -7.70
C ILE A 93 8.71 9.79 -8.84
N ALA A 94 9.79 10.42 -9.29
CA ALA A 94 10.63 9.91 -10.38
C ALA A 94 11.19 8.52 -10.09
N GLN A 95 11.71 8.30 -8.89
CA GLN A 95 12.25 7.02 -8.47
C GLN A 95 11.14 5.98 -8.22
N GLY A 96 10.07 6.37 -7.53
CA GLY A 96 8.95 5.48 -7.22
C GLY A 96 8.22 5.00 -8.47
N VAL A 97 7.95 5.89 -9.43
CA VAL A 97 7.34 5.52 -10.72
C VAL A 97 8.24 4.59 -11.51
N SER A 98 9.55 4.86 -11.55
CA SER A 98 10.52 3.98 -12.21
C SER A 98 10.54 2.58 -11.59
N ASN A 99 10.60 2.49 -10.25
CA ASN A 99 10.58 1.21 -9.55
C ASN A 99 9.26 0.45 -9.76
N LEU A 100 8.12 1.16 -9.73
CA LEU A 100 6.81 0.57 -9.99
C LEU A 100 6.73 -0.02 -11.39
N CYS A 101 7.09 0.73 -12.43
CA CYS A 101 7.04 0.22 -13.80
C CYS A 101 7.97 -0.99 -13.97
N LYS A 102 9.18 -0.94 -13.41
CA LYS A 102 10.13 -2.07 -13.42
C LYS A 102 9.54 -3.35 -12.82
N VAL A 103 8.85 -3.29 -11.68
CA VAL A 103 8.26 -4.50 -11.07
C VAL A 103 7.01 -4.97 -11.80
N LEU A 104 6.27 -4.07 -12.46
CA LEU A 104 5.11 -4.45 -13.29
C LEU A 104 5.54 -5.12 -14.59
N GLU A 105 6.54 -4.56 -15.29
CA GLU A 105 7.14 -5.16 -16.49
C GLU A 105 7.72 -6.55 -16.17
N TYR A 106 8.46 -6.68 -15.07
CA TYR A 106 9.01 -7.98 -14.68
C TYR A 106 7.91 -9.00 -14.30
N ALA A 107 6.78 -8.54 -13.74
CA ALA A 107 5.64 -9.41 -13.46
C ALA A 107 4.98 -9.90 -14.76
N GLU A 108 4.83 -9.03 -15.75
CA GLU A 108 4.34 -9.38 -17.09
C GLU A 108 5.26 -10.39 -17.78
N ASP A 109 6.58 -10.15 -17.78
CA ASP A 109 7.58 -11.06 -18.34
C ASP A 109 7.53 -12.45 -17.70
N LYS A 110 7.30 -12.50 -16.38
CA LYS A 110 7.15 -13.75 -15.62
C LYS A 110 5.76 -14.37 -15.74
N LYS A 111 4.85 -13.74 -16.48
CA LYS A 111 3.47 -14.18 -16.70
C LYS A 111 2.71 -14.41 -15.39
N VAL A 112 2.97 -13.55 -14.41
CA VAL A 112 2.20 -13.51 -13.16
C VAL A 112 1.22 -12.35 -13.20
N ASP A 113 0.25 -12.34 -12.29
CA ASP A 113 -0.72 -11.25 -12.24
C ASP A 113 -0.09 -9.91 -11.82
N ILE A 114 -0.68 -8.81 -12.28
CA ILE A 114 -0.23 -7.44 -11.99
C ILE A 114 -0.09 -7.15 -10.49
N TRP A 115 -0.94 -7.76 -9.64
CA TRP A 115 -0.88 -7.53 -8.20
C TRP A 115 0.31 -8.20 -7.54
N THR A 116 0.95 -9.16 -8.21
CA THR A 116 2.28 -9.64 -7.80
C THR A 116 3.32 -8.53 -7.96
N GLY A 117 3.31 -7.80 -9.08
CA GLY A 117 4.19 -6.65 -9.28
C GLY A 117 3.93 -5.53 -8.26
N VAL A 118 2.66 -5.23 -7.98
CA VAL A 118 2.29 -4.28 -6.92
C VAL A 118 2.79 -4.73 -5.55
N GLN A 119 2.63 -6.00 -5.17
CA GLN A 119 3.17 -6.52 -3.91
C GLN A 119 4.71 -6.46 -3.88
N ALA A 120 5.36 -6.67 -5.02
CA ALA A 120 6.80 -6.60 -5.18
C ALA A 120 7.36 -5.18 -5.06
N TYR A 121 6.55 -4.13 -5.21
CA TYR A 121 6.97 -2.79 -4.83
C TYR A 121 7.36 -2.72 -3.34
N ASN A 122 6.63 -3.44 -2.48
CA ASN A 122 6.90 -3.53 -1.04
C ASN A 122 7.92 -4.62 -0.67
N PHE A 123 7.86 -5.80 -1.30
CA PHE A 123 8.73 -6.94 -0.97
C PHE A 123 10.02 -7.05 -1.79
N GLY A 124 10.15 -6.22 -2.81
CA GLY A 124 11.19 -6.33 -3.81
C GLY A 124 10.87 -7.35 -4.92
N GLN A 125 11.58 -7.20 -6.04
CA GLN A 125 11.37 -7.93 -7.29
C GLN A 125 11.41 -9.47 -7.12
N SER A 126 12.22 -10.01 -6.20
CA SER A 126 12.33 -11.46 -5.95
C SER A 126 11.01 -12.14 -5.57
N TYR A 127 10.03 -11.37 -5.05
CA TYR A 127 8.70 -11.88 -4.79
C TYR A 127 7.99 -12.36 -6.06
N ILE A 128 8.26 -11.73 -7.21
CA ILE A 128 7.69 -12.11 -8.51
C ILE A 128 8.14 -13.51 -8.90
N ASP A 129 9.43 -13.81 -8.75
CA ASP A 129 9.98 -15.15 -9.01
C ASP A 129 9.42 -16.20 -8.05
N TYR A 130 9.16 -15.82 -6.80
CA TYR A 130 8.51 -16.69 -5.83
C TYR A 130 7.07 -17.02 -6.27
N VAL A 131 6.25 -16.04 -6.63
CA VAL A 131 4.87 -16.28 -7.06
C VAL A 131 4.80 -17.05 -8.38
N ALA A 132 5.71 -16.78 -9.33
CA ALA A 132 5.80 -17.54 -10.59
C ALA A 132 5.96 -19.05 -10.35
N LYS A 133 6.70 -19.45 -9.30
CA LYS A 133 6.89 -20.84 -8.89
C LYS A 133 5.74 -21.41 -8.05
N ASN A 134 4.83 -20.57 -7.59
CA ASN A 134 3.75 -20.92 -6.65
C ASN A 134 2.36 -20.57 -7.20
N GLY A 135 2.12 -20.84 -8.48
CA GLY A 135 0.80 -20.72 -9.11
C GLY A 135 0.53 -19.42 -9.87
N GLY A 136 1.52 -18.52 -9.94
CA GLY A 136 1.50 -17.35 -10.82
C GLY A 136 0.50 -16.25 -10.44
N LYS A 137 -0.11 -16.33 -9.26
CA LYS A 137 -1.04 -15.32 -8.77
C LYS A 137 -0.77 -14.95 -7.32
N ASN A 138 -0.68 -13.65 -7.04
CA ASN A 138 -0.57 -13.13 -5.69
C ASN A 138 -1.82 -13.48 -4.87
N ASN A 139 -1.60 -13.87 -3.61
CA ASN A 139 -2.64 -14.02 -2.61
C ASN A 139 -2.02 -13.83 -1.21
N LEU A 140 -2.88 -13.65 -0.21
CA LEU A 140 -2.43 -13.36 1.15
C LEU A 140 -1.58 -14.49 1.74
N GLU A 141 -1.90 -15.76 1.46
CA GLU A 141 -1.14 -16.90 1.98
C GLU A 141 0.32 -16.89 1.47
N LEU A 142 0.51 -16.60 0.18
CA LEU A 142 1.84 -16.46 -0.41
C LEU A 142 2.59 -15.26 0.15
N ALA A 143 1.93 -14.11 0.28
CA ALA A 143 2.52 -12.90 0.81
C ALA A 143 2.93 -13.06 2.28
N GLU A 144 2.08 -13.67 3.11
CA GLU A 144 2.36 -13.98 4.50
C GLU A 144 3.54 -14.95 4.63
N LYS A 145 3.53 -16.04 3.84
CA LYS A 145 4.61 -17.03 3.86
C LYS A 145 5.94 -16.41 3.43
N TYR A 146 5.96 -15.58 2.38
CA TYR A 146 7.16 -14.91 1.91
C TYR A 146 7.68 -13.88 2.93
N SER A 147 6.78 -13.08 3.51
CA SER A 147 7.08 -12.16 4.61
C SER A 147 7.78 -12.89 5.77
N ARG A 148 7.20 -14.00 6.23
CA ARG A 148 7.70 -14.79 7.37
C ARG A 148 9.02 -15.50 7.08
N THR A 149 9.17 -16.08 5.90
CA THR A 149 10.26 -17.04 5.62
C THR A 149 11.42 -16.45 4.82
N VAL A 150 11.22 -15.30 4.19
CA VAL A 150 12.24 -14.65 3.34
C VAL A 150 12.54 -13.25 3.86
N VAL A 151 11.54 -12.36 3.86
CA VAL A 151 11.76 -10.93 4.14
C VAL A 151 12.18 -10.71 5.59
N ALA A 152 11.39 -11.15 6.56
CA ALA A 152 11.65 -10.98 7.98
C ALA A 152 13.03 -11.54 8.41
N PRO A 153 13.40 -12.79 8.05
CA PRO A 153 14.73 -13.31 8.37
C PRO A 153 15.87 -12.55 7.70
N SER A 154 15.70 -12.12 6.44
CA SER A 154 16.75 -11.37 5.71
C SER A 154 17.07 -10.03 6.36
N LEU A 155 16.14 -9.48 7.14
CA LEU A 155 16.26 -8.22 7.86
C LEU A 155 16.37 -8.45 9.38
N GLY A 156 16.71 -9.67 9.83
CA GLY A 156 17.09 -9.95 11.22
C GLY A 156 15.97 -10.42 12.15
N ASN A 157 14.72 -10.53 11.68
CA ASN A 157 13.65 -11.16 12.46
C ASN A 157 13.60 -12.67 12.20
N THR A 158 14.30 -13.43 13.01
CA THR A 158 14.35 -14.91 12.96
C THR A 158 13.43 -15.59 13.97
N THR A 159 12.74 -14.81 14.83
CA THR A 159 11.89 -15.30 15.92
C THR A 159 10.40 -15.27 15.59
N ASN A 160 10.04 -14.86 14.37
CA ASN A 160 8.65 -14.58 13.96
C ASN A 160 7.99 -13.51 14.84
N ALA A 161 8.75 -12.52 15.33
CA ALA A 161 8.19 -11.41 16.07
C ALA A 161 7.17 -10.66 15.21
N THR A 162 6.03 -10.29 15.79
CA THR A 162 4.93 -9.58 15.10
C THR A 162 4.50 -8.33 15.85
N TYR A 163 3.93 -7.37 15.13
CA TYR A 163 3.25 -6.21 15.70
C TYR A 163 1.87 -6.02 15.07
N TYR A 164 0.98 -5.31 15.77
CA TYR A 164 -0.34 -5.00 15.22
C TYR A 164 -0.26 -3.90 14.17
N HIS A 165 -0.81 -4.19 13.00
CA HIS A 165 -1.02 -3.25 11.91
C HIS A 165 -2.52 -3.18 11.70
N VAL A 166 -3.18 -2.12 12.15
CA VAL A 166 -4.65 -2.03 12.18
C VAL A 166 -5.14 -1.25 10.97
N THR A 167 -5.43 -1.98 9.90
CA THR A 167 -6.09 -1.48 8.69
C THR A 167 -7.40 -2.25 8.47
N VAL A 168 -8.24 -1.77 7.55
CA VAL A 168 -9.52 -2.43 7.26
C VAL A 168 -9.28 -3.88 6.83
N ASP A 169 -8.32 -4.10 5.93
CA ASP A 169 -7.99 -5.44 5.44
C ASP A 169 -7.35 -6.33 6.50
N SER A 170 -6.45 -5.79 7.32
CA SER A 170 -5.80 -6.59 8.36
C SER A 170 -6.75 -6.95 9.51
N LEU A 171 -7.78 -6.16 9.79
CA LEU A 171 -8.80 -6.55 10.76
C LEU A 171 -9.67 -7.71 10.28
N MET A 172 -9.78 -7.88 8.96
CA MET A 172 -10.53 -8.98 8.35
C MET A 172 -9.67 -10.23 8.12
N ASN A 173 -8.34 -10.14 8.21
CA ASN A 173 -7.40 -11.20 7.79
C ASN A 173 -6.18 -11.35 8.73
N SER A 174 -5.65 -12.57 8.89
CA SER A 174 -4.45 -12.92 9.68
C SER A 174 -4.31 -12.22 11.07
N GLY A 175 -5.42 -11.87 11.70
CA GLY A 175 -5.48 -11.30 13.05
C GLY A 175 -4.89 -9.90 13.21
N GLY A 176 -4.74 -9.13 12.12
CA GLY A 176 -4.29 -7.73 12.18
C GLY A 176 -2.81 -7.54 12.46
N LYS A 177 -1.96 -8.51 12.09
CA LYS A 177 -0.53 -8.51 12.42
C LYS A 177 0.36 -8.49 11.18
N LEU A 178 1.54 -7.89 11.34
CA LEU A 178 2.67 -7.97 10.42
C LEU A 178 3.88 -8.56 11.15
N TYR A 179 4.78 -9.23 10.42
CA TYR A 179 6.08 -9.63 10.97
C TYR A 179 6.98 -8.40 11.06
N VAL A 180 7.68 -8.24 12.19
CA VAL A 180 8.74 -7.24 12.33
C VAL A 180 9.76 -7.46 11.20
N ASN A 181 10.14 -6.39 10.51
CA ASN A 181 11.03 -6.44 9.34
C ASN A 181 10.55 -7.34 8.20
N GLY A 182 9.26 -7.69 8.15
CA GLY A 182 8.71 -8.61 7.14
C GLY A 182 8.05 -7.93 5.95
N GLY A 183 8.13 -6.59 5.86
CA GLY A 183 7.29 -5.81 4.95
C GLY A 183 5.79 -5.92 5.28
N ASN A 184 4.95 -5.50 4.34
CA ASN A 184 3.50 -5.49 4.48
C ASN A 184 2.86 -6.58 3.59
N MET A 185 2.44 -7.69 4.20
CA MET A 185 1.78 -8.78 3.48
C MET A 185 0.39 -8.44 2.91
N TYR A 186 -0.22 -7.33 3.34
CA TYR A 186 -1.51 -6.85 2.84
C TYR A 186 -1.36 -5.82 1.72
N TYR A 187 -0.13 -5.43 1.36
CA TYR A 187 0.16 -4.26 0.54
C TYR A 187 -0.66 -4.19 -0.75
N ALA A 188 -0.71 -5.27 -1.54
CA ALA A 188 -1.49 -5.28 -2.77
C ALA A 188 -3.01 -5.09 -2.55
N ASN A 189 -3.56 -5.58 -1.44
CA ASN A 189 -4.97 -5.36 -1.11
C ASN A 189 -5.20 -3.93 -0.62
N GLU A 190 -4.29 -3.37 0.17
CA GLU A 190 -4.35 -1.98 0.60
C GLU A 190 -4.27 -1.03 -0.61
N VAL A 191 -3.39 -1.30 -1.58
CA VAL A 191 -3.31 -0.52 -2.84
C VAL A 191 -4.61 -0.63 -3.64
N LYS A 192 -5.23 -1.82 -3.75
CA LYS A 192 -6.57 -1.98 -4.39
C LYS A 192 -7.61 -1.12 -3.69
N TRP A 193 -7.64 -1.15 -2.35
CA TRP A 193 -8.56 -0.37 -1.55
C TRP A 193 -8.34 1.13 -1.78
N HIS A 194 -7.10 1.59 -1.75
CA HIS A 194 -6.78 3.00 -1.99
C HIS A 194 -7.08 3.44 -3.42
N LEU A 195 -6.87 2.58 -4.42
CA LEU A 195 -7.30 2.84 -5.79
C LEU A 195 -8.83 3.01 -5.88
N MET A 196 -9.59 2.18 -5.18
CA MET A 196 -11.04 2.34 -5.08
C MET A 196 -11.41 3.67 -4.40
N LEU A 197 -10.75 4.05 -3.31
CA LEU A 197 -10.98 5.31 -2.61
C LEU A 197 -10.67 6.53 -3.49
N LEU A 198 -9.58 6.50 -4.25
CA LEU A 198 -9.26 7.54 -5.23
C LEU A 198 -10.40 7.71 -6.24
N ASN A 199 -10.94 6.60 -6.78
CA ASN A 199 -12.04 6.67 -7.72
C ASN A 199 -13.36 7.17 -7.09
N LEU A 200 -13.63 6.84 -5.83
CA LEU A 200 -14.87 7.22 -5.15
C LEU A 200 -14.87 8.66 -4.61
N PHE A 201 -13.71 9.19 -4.21
CA PHE A 201 -13.59 10.47 -3.53
C PHE A 201 -12.91 11.57 -4.36
N ASN A 202 -12.65 11.33 -5.64
CA ASN A 202 -12.11 12.34 -6.56
C ASN A 202 -13.20 13.25 -7.17
N TRP A 203 -14.12 13.72 -6.33
CA TRP A 203 -15.09 14.75 -6.67
C TRP A 203 -14.76 16.10 -5.99
#